data_AF-A0A1A8E3N5-F1
#
_entry.id   AF-A0A1A8E3N5-F1
#
_cell.length_a   1.000
_cell.length_b   1.000
_cell.length_c   1.000
_cell.angle_alpha   90.00
_cell.angle_beta   90.00
_cell.angle_gamma   90.00
#
_symmetry.space_group_name_H-M   'P 1'
#
loop_
_entity.id
_entity.type
_entity.pdbx_description
1 polymer ?
#
loop_
_entity_poly.entity_id
_entity_poly.type
_entity_poly.pdbx_seq_one_letter_code
_entity_poly.pdbx_strand_id
1 'polypeptide(L)' 'VRAWLEYRGFSRITVSSLGVLTGRQLLGMSKDDIRTVCPEEAGKVFFQLQGIKSSLALASEPSGMYNSHY' A
#
# COMPACT_ATOMS: atom_id res chain seq x y z
N VAL A 1 7.13 -2.17 6.69
CA VAL A 1 5.64 -2.09 6.77
C VAL A 1 5.19 -1.49 8.10
N ARG A 2 5.58 -2.05 9.24
CA ARG A 2 5.19 -1.59 10.57
C ARG A 2 5.44 -0.08 10.81
N ALA A 3 6.66 0.39 10.54
CA ALA A 3 7.01 1.81 10.64
C ALA A 3 6.17 2.72 9.74
N TRP A 4 5.75 2.25 8.56
CA TRP A 4 4.87 3.02 7.67
C TRP A 4 3.46 3.13 8.24
N LEU A 5 2.95 2.06 8.85
CA LEU A 5 1.63 2.07 9.50
C LEU A 5 1.62 3.02 10.70
N GLU A 6 2.69 3.00 11.51
CA GLU A 6 2.87 3.91 12.65
C GLU A 6 2.96 5.37 12.19
N TYR A 7 3.75 5.64 11.14
CA TYR A 7 3.87 6.98 10.55
C TYR A 7 2.54 7.51 10.01
N ARG A 8 1.67 6.63 9.48
CA ARG A 8 0.33 7.00 9.02
C ARG A 8 -0.66 7.27 10.16
N GLY A 9 -0.30 6.94 11.41
CA GLY A 9 -1.15 7.14 12.57
C GLY A 9 -2.24 6.09 12.74
N PHE A 10 -2.05 4.88 12.20
CA PHE A 10 -2.97 3.76 12.44
C PHE A 10 -2.87 3.26 13.89
N SER A 11 -3.95 2.62 14.36
CA SER A 11 -4.00 2.04 15.71
C SER A 11 -2.93 0.95 15.90
N ARG A 12 -2.47 0.77 17.15
CA ARG A 12 -1.49 -0.27 17.50
C ARG A 12 -1.96 -1.66 17.09
N ILE A 13 -3.27 -1.92 17.13
CA ILE A 13 -3.87 -3.19 16.69
C ILE A 13 -3.62 -3.38 15.19
N THR A 14 -3.94 -2.38 14.36
CA THR A 14 -3.70 -2.39 12.92
C THR A 14 -2.21 -2.53 12.58
N VAL A 15 -1.36 -1.80 13.30
CA VAL A 15 0.11 -1.90 13.17
C VAL A 15 0.60 -3.30 13.51
N SER A 16 0.05 -3.95 14.54
CA SER A 16 0.45 -5.31 14.93
C SER A 16 -0.07 -6.35 13.94
N SER A 17 -1.33 -6.26 13.51
CA SER A 17 -1.95 -7.23 12.60
C SER A 17 -1.44 -7.15 11.16
N LEU A 18 -1.21 -5.94 10.65
CA LEU A 18 -0.67 -5.75 9.29
C LEU A 18 0.86 -5.66 9.28
N GLY A 19 1.49 -5.34 10.42
CA GLY A 19 2.94 -5.21 10.51
C GLY A 19 3.71 -6.53 10.50
N VAL A 20 3.03 -7.66 10.75
CA VAL A 20 3.60 -9.01 10.55
C VAL A 20 3.65 -9.43 9.09
N LEU A 21 2.88 -8.76 8.22
CA LEU A 21 2.85 -9.04 6.79
C LEU A 21 4.04 -8.39 6.09
N THR A 22 4.54 -9.07 5.05
CA THR A 22 5.55 -8.48 4.16
C THR A 22 4.94 -7.41 3.26
N GLY A 23 5.76 -6.50 2.72
CA GLY A 23 5.29 -5.44 1.83
C GLY A 23 4.51 -5.96 0.63
N ARG A 24 4.91 -7.11 0.09
CA ARG A 24 4.21 -7.77 -1.03
C ARG A 24 2.85 -8.32 -0.62
N GLN A 25 2.74 -8.95 0.55
CA GLN A 25 1.47 -9.47 1.07
C GLN A 25 0.51 -8.32 1.34
N LEU A 26 0.97 -7.25 2.01
CA LEU A 26 0.14 -6.10 2.33
C LEU A 26 -0.36 -5.39 1.05
N LEU A 27 0.51 -5.20 0.06
CA LEU A 27 0.11 -4.67 -1.25
C LEU A 27 -0.81 -5.65 -1.99
N GLY A 28 -0.71 -6.95 -1.78
CA GLY A 28 -1.60 -7.95 -2.39
C GLY A 28 -3.02 -7.99 -1.79
N MET A 29 -3.24 -7.45 -0.59
CA MET A 29 -4.53 -7.54 0.09
C MET A 29 -5.64 -6.76 -0.61
N SER A 30 -6.83 -7.34 -0.64
CA SER A 30 -8.05 -6.68 -1.12
C SER A 30 -8.69 -5.86 0.00
N LYS A 31 -9.62 -4.98 -0.37
CA LYS A 31 -10.37 -4.17 0.60
C LYS A 31 -11.07 -5.05 1.65
N ASP A 32 -11.63 -6.18 1.21
CA ASP A 32 -12.29 -7.15 2.09
C ASP A 32 -11.32 -7.80 3.09
N ASP A 33 -10.13 -8.24 2.64
CA ASP A 33 -9.10 -8.78 3.52
C ASP A 33 -8.74 -7.78 4.61
N ILE A 34 -8.51 -6.51 4.26
CA ILE A 34 -8.18 -5.47 5.23
C ILE A 34 -9.36 -5.23 6.20
N ARG A 35 -10.61 -5.33 5.70
CA ARG A 35 -11.83 -5.15 6.49
C ARG A 35 -12.04 -6.26 7.50
N THR A 36 -11.59 -7.48 7.22
CA THR A 36 -11.62 -8.58 8.20
C THR A 36 -10.67 -8.34 9.38
N VAL A 37 -9.54 -7.66 9.13
CA VAL A 37 -8.51 -7.40 10.15
C VAL A 37 -8.84 -6.13 10.95
N CYS A 38 -9.24 -5.05 10.27
CA CYS A 38 -9.52 -3.74 10.87
C CYS A 38 -10.68 -3.02 10.13
N PRO A 39 -11.95 -3.31 10.45
CA PRO A 39 -13.09 -2.77 9.70
C PRO A 39 -13.21 -1.24 9.78
N GLU A 40 -12.80 -0.64 10.91
CA GLU A 40 -12.85 0.81 11.14
C GLU A 40 -11.82 1.58 10.31
N GLU A 41 -10.61 1.01 10.14
CA GLU A 41 -9.49 1.67 9.45
C GLU A 41 -9.28 1.15 8.01
N ALA A 42 -10.01 0.12 7.59
CA ALA A 42 -9.82 -0.55 6.31
C ALA A 42 -9.91 0.39 5.11
N GLY A 43 -10.83 1.35 5.13
CA GLY A 43 -10.95 2.36 4.07
C GLY A 43 -9.69 3.21 3.92
N LYS A 44 -9.11 3.65 5.05
CA LYS A 44 -7.89 4.46 5.08
C LYS A 44 -6.67 3.65 4.64
N VAL A 45 -6.51 2.43 5.15
CA VAL A 45 -5.40 1.53 4.80
C VAL A 45 -5.44 1.20 3.30
N PHE A 46 -6.61 0.81 2.77
CA PHE A 46 -6.76 0.48 1.36
C PHE A 46 -6.44 1.67 0.45
N PHE A 47 -6.94 2.87 0.78
CA PHE A 47 -6.66 4.08 0.03
C PHE A 47 -5.15 4.38 -0.02
N GLN A 48 -4.48 4.28 1.12
CA GLN A 48 -3.04 4.48 1.22
C GLN A 48 -2.23 3.44 0.45
N LEU A 49 -2.65 2.16 0.48
CA LEU A 49 -2.03 1.11 -0.32
C LEU A 49 -2.22 1.32 -1.82
N GLN A 50 -3.39 1.78 -2.25
CA GLN A 50 -3.62 2.15 -3.65
C GLN A 50 -2.70 3.28 -4.09
N GLY A 51 -2.52 4.31 -3.27
CA GLY A 51 -1.54 5.37 -3.54
C GLY A 51 -0.12 4.83 -3.73
N ILE A 52 0.32 3.93 -2.84
CA ILE A 52 1.64 3.30 -2.96
C ILE A 52 1.75 2.45 -4.23
N LYS A 53 0.72 1.66 -4.56
CA LYS A 53 0.68 0.84 -5.78
C LYS A 53 0.79 1.71 -7.02
N SER A 54 0.03 2.81 -7.06
CA SER A 54 0.10 3.78 -8.16
C SER A 54 1.50 4.38 -8.27
N SER A 55 2.08 4.85 -7.16
CA SER A 55 3.45 5.38 -7.18
C SER A 55 4.49 4.35 -7.60
N LEU A 56 4.34 3.09 -7.18
CA LEU A 56 5.23 2.00 -7.58
C LEU A 56 5.07 1.65 -9.06
N ALA A 57 3.85 1.66 -9.59
CA ALA A 57 3.57 1.42 -10.99
C ALA A 57 4.18 2.53 -11.87
N LEU A 58 3.98 3.79 -11.49
CA LEU A 58 4.60 4.96 -12.16
C LEU A 58 6.13 4.90 -12.09
N ALA A 59 6.69 4.52 -10.94
CA ALA A 59 8.14 4.35 -10.78
C ALA A 59 8.69 3.16 -11.60
N SER A 60 7.84 2.20 -11.98
CA SER A 60 8.21 1.07 -12.81
C SER A 60 8.08 1.33 -14.32
N GLU A 61 7.57 2.50 -14.72
CA GLU A 61 7.56 2.90 -16.12
C GLU A 61 9.01 3.14 -16.60
N PRO A 62 9.50 2.38 -17.60
CA PRO A 62 10.78 2.69 -18.19
C PRO A 62 10.63 4.01 -18.96
N SER A 63 11.22 5.07 -18.43
CA SER A 63 11.46 6.32 -19.17
C SER A 63 12.32 6.00 -20.39
N GLY A 64 11.69 5.74 -21.54
CA GLY A 64 12.44 5.23 -22.70
C GLY A 64 11.71 5.15 -24.03
N MET A 65 10.51 5.73 -24.19
CA MET A 65 9.82 5.74 -25.49
C MET A 65 9.42 7.16 -25.92
N TYR A 66 10.40 8.06 -25.95
CA TYR A 66 10.34 9.23 -26.84
C TYR A 66 11.73 9.50 -27.41
N ASN A 67 12.24 8.57 -28.22
CA ASN A 67 13.30 8.90 -29.15
C ASN A 67 12.66 9.52 -30.39
N SER A 68 12.80 10.85 -30.43
CA SER A 68 12.50 11.73 -31.54
C SER A 68 13.19 11.22 -32.81
N HIS A 69 12.40 10.80 -33.81
CA HIS A 69 12.88 10.69 -35.18
C HIS A 69 12.59 12.04 -35.84
N TYR A 70 13.59 12.92 -35.82
CA TYR A 70 13.70 14.05 -36.74
C TYR A 70 14.71 13.66 -37.83
#